data_AF-A0A957AIM6-F1
#
_entry.id   AF-A0A957AIM6-F1
#
_cell.length_a   1.000
_cell.length_b   1.000
_cell.length_c   1.000
_cell.angle_alpha   90.00
_cell.angle_beta   90.00
_cell.angle_gamma   90.00
#
_symmetry.space_group_name_H-M   'P 1'
#
loop_
_entity.id
_entity.type
_entity.pdbx_description
1 polymer ?
#
loop_
_entity_poly.entity_id
_entity_poly.type
_entity_poly.pdbx_seq_one_letter_code
_entity_poly.pdbx_strand_id
1 'polypeptide(L)'
;MTETQVTTHPESHRGKTVGTGFPVVTMLRDTLYDIVPLADAELRLIDSQAFLRLERIQQLGFVSRVWPGARHTRFEHSIGVFHLARQAVEHLRARADAVWITDEDARTLCAAALLHDIGHYPFSHAIEELGDPVVSHERVGRQIVLGPEIAPILRDAWGVDPERVATIIDPAGYQLHPADALLRGILSGPLDVDKLDYLPRDARACSVPYGGVDTARLIASLIFATPPAEAQPRIAVDAKGVSPLHSLINARQ
;
A
#
# COMPACT_ATOMS: atom_id res chain seq x y z
N MET A 1 39.19 -5.71 15.02
CA MET A 1 38.08 -6.60 15.44
C MET A 1 37.05 -5.72 16.10
N THR A 2 36.03 -5.33 15.36
CA THR A 2 34.89 -4.56 15.88
C THR A 2 33.65 -5.27 15.38
N GLU A 3 33.06 -6.07 16.27
CA GLU A 3 31.74 -6.63 16.10
C GLU A 3 30.74 -5.49 15.93
N THR A 4 30.03 -5.47 14.81
CA THR A 4 28.77 -4.74 14.69
C THR A 4 27.67 -5.78 14.62
N GLN A 5 27.25 -6.24 15.80
CA GLN A 5 25.99 -6.94 15.95
C GLN A 5 24.86 -5.91 15.93
N VAL A 6 24.08 -5.88 14.86
CA VAL A 6 22.64 -5.61 14.93
C VAL A 6 21.97 -6.54 13.95
N THR A 7 21.87 -7.82 14.31
CA THR A 7 20.88 -8.73 13.75
C THR A 7 19.68 -8.69 14.69
N THR A 8 18.66 -7.91 14.36
CA THR A 8 17.37 -8.01 15.04
C THR A 8 16.80 -9.40 14.76
N HIS A 9 16.74 -10.24 15.80
CA HIS A 9 16.21 -11.60 15.69
C HIS A 9 14.73 -11.57 15.28
N PRO A 10 14.27 -12.47 14.37
CA PRO A 10 12.89 -12.53 13.90
C PRO A 10 11.84 -12.75 15.00
N GLU A 11 12.24 -13.18 16.20
CA GLU A 11 11.36 -13.34 17.36
C GLU A 11 10.96 -12.01 18.04
N SER A 12 11.65 -10.89 17.77
CA SER A 12 11.52 -9.64 18.56
C SER A 12 10.23 -8.85 18.36
N HIS A 13 9.30 -9.32 17.53
CA HIS A 13 8.09 -8.60 17.17
C HIS A 13 6.81 -9.40 17.41
N ARG A 14 6.90 -10.70 17.71
CA ARG A 14 5.71 -11.53 17.95
C ARG A 14 4.94 -11.02 19.16
N GLY A 15 3.64 -10.81 19.02
CA GLY A 15 2.78 -10.24 20.06
C GLY A 15 2.84 -8.71 20.20
N LYS A 16 3.70 -8.00 19.46
CA LYS A 16 3.59 -6.53 19.37
C LYS A 16 2.40 -6.16 18.50
N THR A 17 1.69 -5.10 18.88
CA THR A 17 0.70 -4.45 18.04
C THR A 17 1.38 -3.53 17.03
N VAL A 18 0.90 -3.58 15.80
CA VAL A 18 1.32 -2.71 14.68
C VAL A 18 0.21 -1.69 14.38
N GLY A 19 0.38 -0.82 13.39
CA GLY A 19 -0.48 0.35 13.10
C GLY A 19 -1.96 0.07 12.88
N THR A 20 -2.29 -1.16 12.50
CA THR A 20 -3.66 -1.69 12.39
C THR A 20 -4.27 -2.07 13.75
N GLY A 21 -3.51 -2.04 14.83
CA GLY A 21 -3.91 -2.47 16.17
C GLY A 21 -3.96 -4.00 16.35
N PHE A 22 -3.56 -4.78 15.34
CA PHE A 22 -3.53 -6.24 15.44
C PHE A 22 -2.20 -6.77 16.00
N PRO A 23 -2.23 -7.88 16.77
CA PRO A 23 -1.00 -8.51 17.25
C PRO A 23 -0.31 -9.29 16.13
N VAL A 24 1.00 -9.07 15.97
CA VAL A 24 1.82 -9.78 14.98
C VAL A 24 1.95 -11.26 15.34
N VAL A 25 1.66 -12.13 14.38
CA VAL A 25 1.73 -13.60 14.54
C VAL A 25 2.86 -14.23 13.73
N THR A 26 3.25 -13.64 12.61
CA THR A 26 4.30 -14.12 11.70
C THR A 26 5.01 -12.98 10.96
N MET A 27 6.01 -13.33 10.16
CA MET A 27 6.83 -12.44 9.34
C MET A 27 6.93 -12.96 7.91
N LEU A 28 6.75 -12.07 6.93
CA LEU A 28 7.04 -12.34 5.53
C LEU A 28 8.36 -11.66 5.13
N ARG A 29 9.19 -12.37 4.36
CA ARG A 29 10.42 -11.79 3.80
C ARG A 29 10.12 -11.08 2.48
N ASP A 30 10.41 -9.79 2.41
CA ASP A 30 10.24 -8.98 1.20
C ASP A 30 11.61 -8.46 0.72
N THR A 31 11.78 -8.36 -0.60
CA THR A 31 13.08 -7.99 -1.20
C THR A 31 13.48 -6.53 -1.02
N LEU A 32 12.53 -5.64 -0.74
CA LEU A 32 12.74 -4.23 -0.45
C LEU A 32 12.78 -3.96 1.05
N TYR A 33 11.84 -4.55 1.81
CA TYR A 33 11.62 -4.20 3.22
C TYR A 33 12.25 -5.17 4.22
N ASP A 34 12.88 -6.23 3.72
CA ASP A 34 13.40 -7.37 4.49
C ASP A 34 12.32 -8.14 5.26
N ILE A 35 11.67 -7.52 6.24
CA ILE A 35 10.67 -8.14 7.11
C ILE A 35 9.37 -7.33 7.10
N VAL A 36 8.29 -7.98 6.68
CA VAL A 36 6.91 -7.48 6.79
C VAL A 36 6.19 -8.25 7.91
N PRO A 37 5.92 -7.63 9.08
CA PRO A 37 5.11 -8.25 10.12
C PRO A 37 3.67 -8.41 9.68
N LEU A 38 3.08 -9.58 9.98
CA LEU A 38 1.71 -9.92 9.63
C LEU A 38 0.94 -10.45 10.85
N ALA A 39 -0.30 -9.99 10.97
CA ALA A 39 -1.30 -10.45 11.93
C ALA A 39 -2.28 -11.48 11.31
N ASP A 40 -3.07 -12.16 12.13
CA ASP A 40 -4.06 -13.15 11.66
C ASP A 40 -5.07 -12.55 10.66
N ALA A 41 -5.57 -11.35 10.95
CA ALA A 41 -6.51 -10.65 10.06
C ALA A 41 -5.89 -10.37 8.68
N GLU A 42 -4.61 -9.97 8.65
CA GLU A 42 -3.87 -9.66 7.43
C GLU A 42 -3.63 -10.93 6.61
N LEU A 43 -3.24 -12.03 7.27
CA LEU A 43 -3.09 -13.33 6.64
C LEU A 43 -4.38 -13.84 6.01
N ARG A 44 -5.54 -13.65 6.66
CA ARG A 44 -6.83 -14.09 6.07
C ARG A 44 -7.12 -13.45 4.71
N LEU A 45 -6.77 -12.17 4.52
CA LEU A 45 -6.90 -11.54 3.20
C LEU A 45 -5.84 -12.08 2.23
N ILE A 46 -4.59 -12.20 2.67
CA ILE A 46 -3.48 -12.68 1.84
C ILE A 46 -3.71 -14.13 1.35
N ASP A 47 -4.27 -14.97 2.20
CA ASP A 47 -4.53 -16.39 1.94
C ASP A 47 -5.85 -16.63 1.15
N SER A 48 -6.60 -15.57 0.83
CA SER A 48 -7.79 -15.67 -0.01
C SER A 48 -7.41 -16.03 -1.47
N GLN A 49 -8.26 -16.80 -2.15
CA GLN A 49 -8.05 -17.17 -3.55
C GLN A 49 -8.02 -15.94 -4.46
N ALA A 50 -8.86 -14.94 -4.19
CA ALA A 50 -8.84 -13.67 -4.89
C ALA A 50 -7.48 -12.96 -4.79
N PHE A 51 -6.83 -12.97 -3.62
CA PHE A 51 -5.52 -12.36 -3.42
C PHE A 51 -4.37 -13.22 -3.96
N LEU A 52 -4.37 -14.54 -3.69
CA LEU A 52 -3.37 -15.48 -4.21
C LEU A 52 -3.35 -15.53 -5.75
N ARG A 53 -4.44 -15.14 -6.42
CA ARG A 53 -4.45 -14.91 -7.88
C ARG A 53 -3.35 -13.96 -8.33
N LEU A 54 -3.02 -12.94 -7.52
CA LEU A 54 -2.01 -11.92 -7.83
C LEU A 54 -0.60 -12.51 -7.99
N GLU A 55 -0.30 -13.70 -7.44
CA GLU A 55 0.97 -14.41 -7.65
C GLU A 55 1.22 -14.76 -9.12
N ARG A 56 0.17 -14.72 -9.95
CA ARG A 56 0.24 -15.04 -11.38
C ARG A 56 0.13 -13.80 -12.28
N ILE A 57 0.02 -12.62 -11.69
CA ILE A 57 -0.12 -11.35 -12.41
C ILE A 57 1.19 -10.58 -12.29
N GLN A 58 1.95 -10.54 -13.38
CA GLN A 58 3.22 -9.80 -13.42
C GLN A 58 2.95 -8.29 -13.33
N GLN A 59 3.71 -7.59 -12.48
CA GLN A 59 3.56 -6.14 -12.26
C GLN A 59 3.66 -5.35 -13.57
N LEU A 60 4.67 -5.67 -14.38
CA LEU A 60 5.02 -4.94 -15.61
C LEU A 60 4.64 -5.70 -16.90
N GLY A 61 3.80 -6.74 -16.82
CA GLY A 61 3.32 -7.50 -17.97
C GLY A 61 4.43 -7.93 -18.95
N PHE A 62 4.38 -7.41 -20.19
CA PHE A 62 5.32 -7.77 -21.26
C PHE A 62 6.74 -7.20 -21.09
N VAL A 63 6.99 -6.29 -20.14
CA VAL A 63 8.34 -5.77 -19.88
C VAL A 63 9.31 -6.92 -19.55
N SER A 64 8.81 -8.02 -18.97
CA SER A 64 9.56 -9.25 -18.72
C SER A 64 10.18 -9.89 -19.98
N ARG A 65 9.74 -9.51 -21.19
CA ARG A 65 10.30 -9.93 -22.48
C ARG A 65 11.52 -9.11 -22.90
N VAL A 66 11.68 -7.91 -22.36
CA VAL A 66 12.83 -7.02 -22.60
C VAL A 66 13.80 -7.03 -21.41
N TRP A 67 13.27 -7.01 -20.19
CA TRP A 67 14.00 -7.21 -18.93
C TRP A 67 13.61 -8.55 -18.30
N PRO A 68 14.39 -9.64 -18.51
CA PRO A 68 14.03 -10.97 -18.01
C PRO A 68 13.85 -11.09 -16.49
N GLY A 69 14.43 -10.15 -15.72
CA GLY A 69 14.30 -10.05 -14.27
C GLY A 69 13.00 -9.40 -13.78
N ALA A 70 12.28 -8.68 -14.64
CA ALA A 70 11.00 -8.00 -14.34
C ALA A 70 9.83 -8.99 -14.24
N ARG A 71 9.94 -9.97 -13.33
CA ARG A 71 8.97 -11.06 -13.13
C ARG A 71 8.24 -10.99 -11.80
N HIS A 72 8.54 -9.98 -11.00
CA HIS A 72 7.79 -9.66 -9.79
C HIS A 72 6.31 -9.47 -10.10
N THR A 73 5.50 -9.77 -9.10
CA THR A 73 4.06 -9.91 -9.24
C THR A 73 3.31 -8.80 -8.51
N ARG A 74 2.02 -8.67 -8.79
CA ARG A 74 1.13 -7.78 -8.04
C ARG A 74 1.01 -8.21 -6.57
N PHE A 75 1.22 -9.51 -6.26
CA PHE A 75 1.13 -10.04 -4.90
C PHE A 75 2.14 -9.40 -3.94
N GLU A 76 3.43 -9.45 -4.28
CA GLU A 76 4.50 -8.87 -3.47
C GLU A 76 4.43 -7.33 -3.43
N HIS A 77 3.99 -6.71 -4.52
CA HIS A 77 3.72 -5.27 -4.57
C HIS A 77 2.60 -4.87 -3.61
N SER A 78 1.44 -5.53 -3.66
CA SER A 78 0.30 -5.26 -2.76
C SER A 78 0.68 -5.43 -1.28
N ILE A 79 1.50 -6.42 -0.93
CA ILE A 79 2.01 -6.58 0.44
C ILE A 79 2.95 -5.43 0.83
N GLY A 80 3.78 -4.97 -0.11
CA GLY A 80 4.64 -3.81 0.07
C GLY A 80 3.87 -2.51 0.30
N VAL A 81 2.86 -2.24 -0.54
CA VAL A 81 1.97 -1.07 -0.40
C VAL A 81 1.23 -1.10 0.93
N PHE A 82 0.73 -2.26 1.35
CA PHE A 82 0.16 -2.46 2.69
C PHE A 82 1.16 -2.11 3.80
N HIS A 83 2.40 -2.63 3.71
CA HIS A 83 3.44 -2.38 4.70
C HIS A 83 3.73 -0.88 4.86
N LEU A 84 3.87 -0.17 3.72
CA LEU A 84 4.12 1.27 3.70
C LEU A 84 2.91 2.08 4.19
N ALA A 85 1.69 1.71 3.81
CA ALA A 85 0.46 2.35 4.31
C ALA A 85 0.37 2.26 5.84
N ARG A 86 0.70 1.09 6.40
CA ARG A 86 0.72 0.89 7.84
C ARG A 86 1.74 1.79 8.53
N GLN A 87 2.96 1.87 8.00
CA GLN A 87 4.00 2.77 8.54
C GLN A 87 3.58 4.25 8.45
N ALA A 88 2.95 4.67 7.34
CA ALA A 88 2.44 6.02 7.17
C ALA A 88 1.37 6.36 8.21
N VAL A 89 0.43 5.46 8.45
CA VAL A 89 -0.62 5.65 9.47
C VAL A 89 -0.03 5.67 10.89
N GLU A 90 0.92 4.78 11.21
CA GLU A 90 1.63 4.80 12.49
C GLU A 90 2.33 6.14 12.73
N HIS A 91 3.05 6.63 11.72
CA HIS A 91 3.75 7.90 11.78
C HIS A 91 2.77 9.06 12.02
N LEU A 92 1.68 9.13 11.25
CA LEU A 92 0.71 10.20 11.37
C LEU A 92 -0.01 10.16 12.72
N ARG A 93 -0.42 8.97 13.20
CA ARG A 93 -1.06 8.78 14.52
C ARG A 93 -0.20 9.22 15.69
N ALA A 94 1.13 9.19 15.56
CA ALA A 94 2.03 9.68 16.59
C ALA A 94 2.01 11.22 16.74
N ARG A 95 1.36 11.93 15.82
CA ARG A 95 1.24 13.39 15.86
C ARG A 95 0.05 13.86 16.69
N ALA A 96 0.22 14.99 17.36
CA ALA A 96 -0.83 15.58 18.21
C ALA A 96 -2.07 16.06 17.43
N ASP A 97 -1.93 16.39 16.15
CA ASP A 97 -3.01 16.84 15.25
C ASP A 97 -3.78 15.67 14.58
N ALA A 98 -3.43 14.42 14.92
CA ALA A 98 -3.96 13.21 14.29
C ALA A 98 -4.82 12.33 15.23
N VAL A 99 -5.20 12.85 16.41
CA VAL A 99 -5.96 12.12 17.45
C VAL A 99 -7.30 11.57 16.95
N TRP A 100 -7.83 12.12 15.85
CA TRP A 100 -9.08 11.69 15.23
C TRP A 100 -8.96 10.38 14.42
N ILE A 101 -7.75 9.89 14.11
CA ILE A 101 -7.56 8.65 13.33
C ILE A 101 -7.84 7.44 14.22
N THR A 102 -9.01 6.84 14.08
CA THR A 102 -9.44 5.65 14.81
C THR A 102 -8.81 4.37 14.27
N ASP A 103 -8.88 3.29 15.05
CA ASP A 103 -8.36 1.97 14.61
C ASP A 103 -9.11 1.48 13.38
N GLU A 104 -10.41 1.78 13.28
CA GLU A 104 -11.21 1.49 12.11
C GLU A 104 -10.68 2.25 10.88
N ASP A 105 -10.36 3.54 11.01
CA ASP A 105 -9.80 4.35 9.90
C ASP A 105 -8.45 3.77 9.42
N ALA A 106 -7.57 3.43 10.37
CA ALA A 106 -6.27 2.84 10.09
C ALA A 106 -6.40 1.48 9.38
N ARG A 107 -7.28 0.61 9.89
CA ARG A 107 -7.56 -0.71 9.30
C ARG A 107 -8.20 -0.59 7.93
N THR A 108 -9.13 0.35 7.74
CA THR A 108 -9.82 0.58 6.45
C THR A 108 -8.81 1.01 5.38
N LEU A 109 -7.94 1.98 5.68
CA LEU A 109 -6.90 2.39 4.74
C LEU A 109 -5.90 1.25 4.46
N CYS A 110 -5.45 0.52 5.48
CA CYS A 110 -4.50 -0.57 5.29
C CYS A 110 -5.12 -1.73 4.49
N ALA A 111 -6.39 -2.07 4.72
CA ALA A 111 -7.11 -3.06 3.91
C ALA A 111 -7.24 -2.58 2.45
N ALA A 112 -7.58 -1.32 2.23
CA ALA A 112 -7.65 -0.74 0.89
C ALA A 112 -6.27 -0.77 0.19
N ALA A 113 -5.20 -0.46 0.92
CA ALA A 113 -3.83 -0.51 0.42
C ALA A 113 -3.40 -1.93 0.03
N LEU A 114 -3.74 -2.93 0.85
CA LEU A 114 -3.49 -4.33 0.51
C LEU A 114 -4.28 -4.75 -0.73
N LEU A 115 -5.54 -4.31 -0.86
CA LEU A 115 -6.46 -4.79 -1.88
C LEU A 115 -6.54 -3.91 -3.14
N HIS A 116 -5.79 -2.80 -3.22
CA HIS A 116 -5.96 -1.79 -4.29
C HIS A 116 -5.80 -2.39 -5.69
N ASP A 117 -4.89 -3.35 -5.84
CA ASP A 117 -4.55 -4.02 -7.08
C ASP A 117 -5.26 -5.37 -7.29
N ILE A 118 -6.17 -5.76 -6.38
CA ILE A 118 -6.82 -7.08 -6.40
C ILE A 118 -7.64 -7.31 -7.68
N GLY A 119 -8.05 -6.24 -8.36
CA GLY A 119 -8.84 -6.28 -9.59
C GLY A 119 -8.04 -6.41 -10.89
N HIS A 120 -6.69 -6.40 -10.86
CA HIS A 120 -5.91 -6.42 -12.10
C HIS A 120 -6.17 -7.66 -12.96
N TYR A 121 -6.15 -7.46 -14.27
CA TYR A 121 -6.19 -8.53 -15.25
C TYR A 121 -4.80 -9.15 -15.46
N PRO A 122 -4.69 -10.36 -16.05
CA PRO A 122 -3.44 -10.83 -16.62
C PRO A 122 -2.86 -9.78 -17.58
N PHE A 123 -1.55 -9.58 -17.56
CA PHE A 123 -0.87 -8.52 -18.33
C PHE A 123 -1.27 -7.07 -17.94
N SER A 124 -1.93 -6.88 -16.79
CA SER A 124 -2.20 -5.59 -16.15
C SER A 124 -2.83 -4.58 -17.12
N HIS A 125 -2.25 -3.38 -17.25
CA HIS A 125 -2.82 -2.29 -18.04
C HIS A 125 -2.96 -2.61 -19.53
N ALA A 126 -2.21 -3.57 -20.09
CA ALA A 126 -2.33 -3.92 -21.50
C ALA A 126 -3.73 -4.42 -21.90
N ILE A 127 -4.44 -5.07 -20.97
CA ILE A 127 -5.84 -5.48 -21.20
C ILE A 127 -6.80 -4.31 -20.96
N GLU A 128 -6.54 -3.50 -19.94
CA GLU A 128 -7.37 -2.33 -19.59
C GLU A 128 -7.39 -1.29 -20.74
N GLU A 129 -6.26 -1.14 -21.45
CA GLU A 129 -6.12 -0.28 -22.63
C GLU A 129 -6.97 -0.72 -23.84
N LEU A 130 -7.52 -1.95 -23.85
CA LEU A 130 -8.44 -2.37 -24.90
C LEU A 130 -9.75 -1.56 -24.89
N GLY A 131 -10.07 -0.91 -23.77
CA GLY A 131 -11.28 -0.11 -23.62
C GLY A 131 -12.55 -0.96 -23.57
N ASP A 132 -13.70 -0.32 -23.79
CA ASP A 132 -15.02 -0.95 -23.71
C ASP A 132 -15.07 -2.28 -24.51
N PRO A 133 -15.53 -3.40 -23.91
CA PRO A 133 -16.26 -3.52 -22.63
C PRO A 133 -15.38 -3.77 -21.38
N VAL A 134 -14.06 -3.65 -21.48
CA VAL A 134 -13.14 -3.81 -20.33
C VAL A 134 -13.29 -2.61 -19.40
N VAL A 135 -13.54 -2.89 -18.11
CA VAL A 135 -13.64 -1.86 -17.07
C VAL A 135 -12.30 -1.71 -16.35
N SER A 136 -12.15 -0.62 -15.58
CA SER A 136 -10.90 -0.41 -14.84
C SER A 136 -10.64 -1.49 -13.80
N HIS A 137 -9.37 -1.75 -13.53
CA HIS A 137 -8.98 -2.71 -12.49
C HIS A 137 -9.48 -2.27 -11.10
N GLU A 138 -9.56 -0.98 -10.81
CA GLU A 138 -10.18 -0.44 -9.58
C GLU A 138 -11.64 -0.88 -9.46
N ARG A 139 -12.42 -0.80 -10.54
CA ARG A 139 -13.83 -1.20 -10.56
C ARG A 139 -14.00 -2.71 -10.40
N VAL A 140 -13.12 -3.51 -11.00
CA VAL A 140 -13.06 -4.96 -10.74
C VAL A 140 -12.69 -5.22 -9.28
N GLY A 141 -11.72 -4.48 -8.75
CA GLY A 141 -11.27 -4.55 -7.37
C GLY A 141 -12.43 -4.34 -6.41
N ARG A 142 -13.24 -3.29 -6.63
CA ARG A 142 -14.48 -3.04 -5.90
C ARG A 142 -15.43 -4.24 -5.92
N GLN A 143 -15.65 -4.87 -7.07
CA GLN A 143 -16.52 -6.06 -7.17
C GLN A 143 -15.97 -7.24 -6.36
N ILE A 144 -14.65 -7.45 -6.36
CA ILE A 144 -14.00 -8.52 -5.59
C ILE A 144 -14.07 -8.23 -4.09
N VAL A 145 -13.80 -6.99 -3.68
CA VAL A 145 -13.84 -6.55 -2.27
C VAL A 145 -15.23 -6.74 -1.66
N LEU A 146 -16.29 -6.44 -2.43
CA LEU A 146 -17.68 -6.63 -2.02
C LEU A 146 -18.17 -8.08 -2.23
N GLY A 147 -17.34 -8.93 -2.81
CA GLY A 147 -17.63 -10.31 -3.11
C GLY A 147 -17.69 -11.20 -1.86
N PRO A 148 -18.16 -12.45 -2.03
CA PRO A 148 -18.43 -13.37 -0.92
C PRO A 148 -17.16 -13.88 -0.22
N GLU A 149 -15.99 -13.70 -0.81
CA GLU A 149 -14.71 -14.13 -0.22
C GLU A 149 -14.11 -13.03 0.67
N ILE A 150 -13.98 -11.81 0.14
CA ILE A 150 -13.27 -10.72 0.82
C ILE A 150 -14.16 -10.00 1.84
N ALA A 151 -15.42 -9.73 1.50
CA ALA A 151 -16.30 -8.93 2.34
C ALA A 151 -16.51 -9.53 3.75
N PRO A 152 -16.69 -10.86 3.94
CA PRO A 152 -16.76 -11.44 5.27
C PRO A 152 -15.46 -11.29 6.07
N ILE A 153 -14.29 -11.44 5.43
CA ILE A 153 -12.99 -11.29 6.12
C ILE A 153 -12.84 -9.85 6.65
N LEU A 154 -13.21 -8.85 5.85
CA LEU A 154 -13.17 -7.45 6.25
C LEU A 154 -14.10 -7.15 7.44
N ARG A 155 -15.30 -7.73 7.46
CA ARG A 155 -16.22 -7.57 8.59
C ARG A 155 -15.76 -8.31 9.83
N ASP A 156 -15.41 -9.58 9.69
CA ASP A 156 -15.28 -10.50 10.83
C ASP A 156 -13.86 -10.46 11.44
N ALA A 157 -12.83 -10.34 10.60
CA ALA A 157 -11.44 -10.34 11.05
C ALA A 157 -10.86 -8.92 11.17
N TRP A 158 -11.26 -8.01 10.28
CA TRP A 158 -10.77 -6.63 10.30
C TRP A 158 -11.67 -5.67 11.10
N GLY A 159 -12.96 -5.99 11.24
CA GLY A 159 -13.92 -5.11 11.89
C GLY A 159 -14.13 -3.79 11.13
N VAL A 160 -14.06 -3.83 9.80
CA VAL A 160 -14.27 -2.65 8.92
C VAL A 160 -15.38 -2.93 7.92
N ASP A 161 -16.06 -1.88 7.47
CA ASP A 161 -17.08 -1.97 6.43
C ASP A 161 -16.41 -2.21 5.06
N PRO A 162 -16.73 -3.34 4.36
CA PRO A 162 -16.24 -3.59 3.01
C PRO A 162 -16.57 -2.47 2.03
N GLU A 163 -17.70 -1.76 2.21
CA GLU A 163 -18.02 -0.67 1.29
C GLU A 163 -17.14 0.55 1.46
N ARG A 164 -16.68 0.78 2.69
CA ARG A 164 -15.74 1.85 2.99
C ARG A 164 -14.38 1.56 2.35
N VAL A 165 -13.91 0.31 2.45
CA VAL A 165 -12.67 -0.16 1.79
C VAL A 165 -12.79 -0.06 0.27
N ALA A 166 -13.89 -0.55 -0.31
CA ALA A 166 -14.13 -0.50 -1.76
C ALA A 166 -14.20 0.94 -2.30
N THR A 167 -14.74 1.88 -1.51
CA THR A 167 -14.85 3.29 -1.88
C THR A 167 -13.52 4.04 -1.83
N ILE A 168 -12.57 3.60 -1.00
CA ILE A 168 -11.18 4.11 -1.07
C ILE A 168 -10.52 3.71 -2.39
N ILE A 169 -10.72 2.46 -2.82
CA ILE A 169 -10.12 1.90 -4.05
C ILE A 169 -10.77 2.53 -5.29
N ASP A 170 -12.09 2.44 -5.41
CA ASP A 170 -12.87 3.01 -6.52
C ASP A 170 -13.91 4.01 -5.97
N PRO A 171 -13.54 5.31 -5.88
CA PRO A 171 -14.42 6.34 -5.34
C PRO A 171 -15.46 6.84 -6.34
N ALA A 172 -15.40 6.43 -7.62
CA ALA A 172 -16.23 7.01 -8.67
C ALA A 172 -17.72 6.74 -8.42
N GLY A 173 -18.49 7.82 -8.20
CA GLY A 173 -19.92 7.73 -7.92
C GLY A 173 -20.29 7.43 -6.46
N TYR A 174 -19.30 7.43 -5.55
CA TYR A 174 -19.49 7.16 -4.12
C TYR A 174 -18.94 8.30 -3.26
N GLN A 175 -19.54 8.48 -2.08
CA GLN A 175 -19.08 9.48 -1.13
C GLN A 175 -18.11 8.85 -0.14
N LEU A 176 -16.88 9.37 -0.09
CA LEU A 176 -15.88 8.96 0.91
C LEU A 176 -16.32 9.40 2.31
N HIS A 177 -16.06 8.55 3.30
CA HIS A 177 -16.11 8.96 4.70
C HIS A 177 -15.10 10.10 4.94
N PRO A 178 -15.39 11.11 5.79
CA PRO A 178 -14.53 12.28 5.94
C PRO A 178 -13.07 11.96 6.30
N ALA A 179 -12.84 10.97 7.15
CA ALA A 179 -11.50 10.48 7.47
C ALA A 179 -10.79 9.91 6.24
N ASP A 180 -11.50 9.14 5.43
CA ASP A 180 -10.94 8.48 4.23
C ASP A 180 -10.65 9.48 3.13
N ALA A 181 -11.43 10.55 3.00
CA ALA A 181 -11.17 11.62 2.04
C ALA A 181 -9.75 12.21 2.23
N LEU A 182 -9.29 12.31 3.48
CA LEU A 182 -7.95 12.76 3.81
C LEU A 182 -6.91 11.63 3.72
N LEU A 183 -7.19 10.48 4.33
CA LEU A 183 -6.27 9.35 4.42
C LEU A 183 -6.01 8.67 3.07
N ARG A 184 -6.97 8.72 2.14
CA ARG A 184 -6.82 8.20 0.77
C ARG A 184 -5.63 8.85 0.05
N GLY A 185 -5.23 10.08 0.40
CA GLY A 185 -4.04 10.72 -0.14
C GLY A 185 -2.73 9.95 0.12
N ILE A 186 -2.71 9.05 1.12
CA ILE A 186 -1.58 8.14 1.39
C ILE A 186 -1.49 7.05 0.33
N LEU A 187 -2.63 6.55 -0.16
CA LEU A 187 -2.70 5.44 -1.13
C LEU A 187 -2.80 5.92 -2.58
N SER A 188 -3.46 7.05 -2.82
CA SER A 188 -3.71 7.59 -4.15
C SER A 188 -3.59 9.11 -4.12
N GLY A 189 -2.45 9.60 -4.61
CA GLY A 189 -2.08 11.01 -4.64
C GLY A 189 -0.79 11.28 -5.43
N PRO A 190 -0.30 12.52 -5.46
CA PRO A 190 0.98 12.85 -6.10
C PRO A 190 2.18 12.16 -5.41
N LEU A 191 2.06 11.93 -4.10
CA LEU A 191 2.97 11.17 -3.26
C LEU A 191 2.12 10.13 -2.53
N ASP A 192 2.17 8.88 -3.00
CA ASP A 192 1.46 7.77 -2.37
C ASP A 192 2.34 6.53 -2.23
N VAL A 193 1.93 5.66 -1.31
CA VAL A 193 2.66 4.44 -0.96
C VAL A 193 2.72 3.42 -2.10
N ASP A 194 1.78 3.49 -3.04
CA ASP A 194 1.81 2.73 -4.29
C ASP A 194 3.09 3.07 -5.08
N LYS A 195 3.31 4.36 -5.36
CA LYS A 195 4.55 4.84 -6.02
C LYS A 195 5.80 4.56 -5.21
N LEU A 196 5.72 4.67 -3.88
CA LEU A 196 6.86 4.39 -3.00
C LEU A 196 7.26 2.92 -2.98
N ASP A 197 6.36 2.00 -3.37
CA ASP A 197 6.68 0.59 -3.53
C ASP A 197 7.12 0.27 -4.96
N TYR A 198 6.29 0.60 -5.98
CA TYR A 198 6.56 0.08 -7.32
C TYR A 198 7.84 0.67 -7.91
N LEU A 199 8.18 1.94 -7.66
CA LEU A 199 9.39 2.54 -8.25
C LEU A 199 10.68 1.81 -7.81
N PRO A 200 10.98 1.63 -6.51
CA PRO A 200 12.14 0.85 -6.11
C PRO A 200 12.02 -0.65 -6.46
N ARG A 201 10.80 -1.22 -6.46
CA ARG A 201 10.58 -2.64 -6.81
C ARG A 201 10.90 -2.92 -8.27
N ASP A 202 10.36 -2.10 -9.16
CA ASP A 202 10.57 -2.15 -10.60
C ASP A 202 12.04 -1.91 -10.92
N ALA A 203 12.65 -0.90 -10.29
CA ALA A 203 14.06 -0.60 -10.47
C ALA A 203 14.97 -1.78 -10.11
N ARG A 204 14.70 -2.40 -8.96
CA ARG A 204 15.42 -3.59 -8.50
C ARG A 204 15.23 -4.77 -9.45
N ALA A 205 14.00 -5.06 -9.86
CA ALA A 205 13.69 -6.19 -10.73
C ALA A 205 14.28 -6.02 -12.15
N CYS A 206 14.29 -4.78 -12.65
CA CYS A 206 14.91 -4.43 -13.93
C CYS A 206 16.43 -4.20 -13.84
N SER A 207 17.01 -4.19 -12.63
CA SER A 207 18.42 -3.85 -12.39
C SER A 207 18.83 -2.51 -13.04
N VAL A 208 17.95 -1.52 -12.96
CA VAL A 208 18.22 -0.16 -13.45
C VAL A 208 18.66 0.75 -12.30
N PRO A 209 19.57 1.70 -12.55
CA PRO A 209 20.15 2.54 -11.50
C PRO A 209 19.21 3.68 -11.05
N TYR A 210 18.11 3.90 -11.76
CA TYR A 210 17.10 4.91 -11.45
C TYR A 210 15.95 4.23 -10.70
N GLY A 211 15.45 4.85 -9.62
CA GLY A 211 14.51 4.20 -8.68
C GLY A 211 14.92 4.26 -7.21
N GLY A 212 16.05 4.90 -6.88
CA GLY A 212 16.48 5.14 -5.51
C GLY A 212 15.54 6.14 -4.81
N VAL A 213 14.50 5.62 -4.16
CA VAL A 213 13.55 6.39 -3.36
C VAL A 213 13.85 6.16 -1.88
N ASP A 214 14.08 7.24 -1.12
CA ASP A 214 14.20 7.17 0.34
C ASP A 214 12.80 7.10 0.97
N THR A 215 12.17 5.94 0.80
CA THR A 215 10.78 5.68 1.23
C THR A 215 10.60 5.91 2.74
N ALA A 216 11.56 5.46 3.55
CA ALA A 216 11.51 5.62 5.00
C ALA A 216 11.49 7.10 5.41
N ARG A 217 12.35 7.93 4.79
CA ARG A 217 12.40 9.36 5.10
C ARG A 217 11.19 10.13 4.55
N LEU A 218 10.62 9.70 3.41
CA LEU A 218 9.38 10.27 2.90
C LEU A 218 8.23 10.01 3.86
N ILE A 219 8.04 8.76 4.30
CA ILE A 219 7.02 8.40 5.29
C ILE A 219 7.20 9.18 6.59
N ALA A 220 8.43 9.29 7.09
CA ALA A 220 8.74 10.02 8.31
C ALA A 220 8.61 11.55 8.20
N SER A 221 8.31 12.07 7.00
CA SER A 221 8.08 13.50 6.74
C SER A 221 6.61 13.83 6.49
N LEU A 222 5.71 12.85 6.52
CA LEU A 222 4.29 13.06 6.23
C LEU A 222 3.62 13.89 7.33
N ILE A 223 2.86 14.89 6.90
CA ILE A 223 2.10 15.79 7.77
C ILE A 223 0.71 16.05 7.20
N PHE A 224 -0.20 16.54 8.04
CA PHE A 224 -1.41 17.20 7.59
C PHE A 224 -1.12 18.69 7.39
N ALA A 225 -1.50 19.22 6.22
CA ALA A 225 -1.39 20.65 5.93
C ALA A 225 -2.65 21.14 5.21
N THR A 226 -3.09 22.34 5.53
CA THR A 226 -4.17 23.02 4.80
C THR A 226 -3.54 24.08 3.91
N PRO A 227 -3.48 23.87 2.58
CA PRO A 227 -2.91 24.87 1.67
C PRO A 227 -3.69 26.19 1.77
N PRO A 228 -3.03 27.37 1.65
CA PRO A 228 -3.72 28.66 1.77
C PRO A 228 -4.88 28.88 0.78
N ALA A 229 -4.84 28.20 -0.37
CA ALA A 229 -5.85 28.28 -1.41
C ALA A 229 -6.99 27.25 -1.23
N GLU A 230 -6.95 26.44 -0.18
CA GLU A 230 -7.86 25.31 0.00
C GLU A 230 -8.51 25.31 1.39
N ALA A 231 -9.76 24.83 1.46
CA ALA A 231 -10.53 24.78 2.71
C ALA A 231 -10.30 23.48 3.50
N GLN A 232 -9.74 22.44 2.88
CA GLN A 232 -9.60 21.11 3.48
C GLN A 232 -8.12 20.74 3.64
N PRO A 233 -7.76 20.05 4.74
CA PRO A 233 -6.42 19.52 4.90
C PRO A 233 -6.10 18.49 3.82
N ARG A 234 -4.81 18.29 3.57
CA ARG A 234 -4.25 17.25 2.70
C ARG A 234 -3.02 16.63 3.35
N ILE A 235 -2.64 15.46 2.85
CA ILE A 235 -1.33 14.88 3.12
C ILE A 235 -0.26 15.71 2.40
N ALA A 236 0.78 16.08 3.13
CA ALA A 236 1.91 16.84 2.63
C ALA A 236 3.22 16.31 3.23
N VAL A 237 4.35 16.82 2.74
CA VAL A 237 5.68 16.57 3.32
C VAL A 237 6.20 17.82 4.01
N ASP A 238 6.87 17.65 5.13
CA ASP A 238 7.59 18.74 5.78
C ASP A 238 8.89 19.11 5.03
N ALA A 239 9.61 20.12 5.52
CA ALA A 239 10.85 20.58 4.90
C ALA A 239 11.95 19.50 4.83
N LYS A 240 11.95 18.50 5.72
CA LYS A 240 12.93 17.40 5.73
C LYS A 240 12.65 16.39 4.62
N GLY A 241 11.41 16.33 4.13
CA GLY A 241 10.94 15.48 3.03
C GLY A 241 11.21 16.01 1.63
N VAL A 242 11.64 17.27 1.47
CA VAL A 242 11.86 17.89 0.13
C VAL A 242 12.92 17.15 -0.70
N SER A 243 14.08 16.83 -0.11
CA SER A 243 15.14 16.11 -0.82
C SER A 243 14.74 14.66 -1.20
N PRO A 244 14.12 13.88 -0.31
CA PRO A 244 13.51 12.60 -0.67
C PRO A 244 12.43 12.71 -1.75
N LEU A 245 11.60 13.76 -1.73
CA LEU A 245 10.57 14.00 -2.73
C LEU A 245 11.18 14.25 -4.12
N HIS A 246 12.30 14.98 -4.20
CA HIS A 246 13.03 15.13 -5.47
C HIS A 246 13.54 13.78 -5.99
N SER A 247 13.94 12.87 -5.10
CA SER A 247 14.39 11.51 -5.48
C SER A 247 13.24 10.71 -6.08
N LEU A 248 12.04 10.82 -5.51
CA LEU A 248 10.81 10.23 -6.06
C LEU A 248 10.48 10.78 -7.45
N ILE A 249 10.51 12.10 -7.62
CA ILE A 249 10.21 12.77 -8.90
C ILE A 249 11.21 12.31 -9.98
N ASN A 250 12.50 12.27 -9.65
CA ASN A 250 13.53 11.81 -10.58
C ASN A 250 13.42 10.32 -10.91
N ALA A 251 13.01 9.48 -9.95
CA ALA A 251 12.81 8.05 -10.18
C ALA A 251 11.63 7.75 -11.13
N ARG A 252 10.64 8.65 -11.20
CA ARG A 252 9.45 8.50 -12.03
C ARG A 252 9.66 8.92 -13.49
N GLN A 253 10.62 9.80 -13.77
CA GLN A 253 10.93 10.32 -15.11
C GLN A 253 11.61 9.28 -15.99
#